data_AF-A0A7K9EWJ4-F1
#
_entry.id   AF-A0A7K9EWJ4-F1
#
_cell.length_a   1.000
_cell.length_b   1.000
_cell.length_c   1.000
_cell.angle_alpha   90.00
_cell.angle_beta   90.00
_cell.angle_gamma   90.00
#
_symmetry.space_group_name_H-M   'P 1'
#
loop_
_entity.id
_entity.type
_entity.pdbx_description
1 polymer ?
#
loop_
_entity_poly.entity_id
_entity_poly.type
_entity_poly.pdbx_seq_one_letter_code
_entity_poly.pdbx_strand_id
1 'polypeptide(L)'
;MDATTDKEPLVQEQIYNALCYLGQAEPEEILHSCDEYLRQHDKLGYPHRVIILRAMETVVKNNISLLDKSTAKELVRDWQEAASAVLVAVGQRFINKVMEEVLTKFQPGILPHYFVVQTFANLSVSNGELGRAAEASGGLGW
;
A
#
# COMPACT_ATOMS: atom_id res chain seq x y z
N MET A 1 25.95 15.28 -23.06
CA MET A 1 25.94 14.00 -22.33
C MET A 1 25.15 14.24 -21.06
N ASP A 2 24.40 13.23 -20.58
CA ASP A 2 23.60 13.20 -19.32
C ASP A 2 22.08 13.10 -19.52
N ALA A 3 21.64 11.99 -20.12
CA ALA A 3 20.22 11.60 -20.13
C ALA A 3 20.00 10.07 -20.16
N THR A 4 20.87 9.25 -19.54
CA THR A 4 20.77 7.80 -19.73
C THR A 4 21.04 6.89 -18.52
N THR A 5 21.21 7.42 -17.30
CA THR A 5 21.61 6.56 -16.16
C THR A 5 20.46 5.83 -15.46
N ASP A 6 19.21 6.06 -15.85
CA ASP A 6 18.02 5.58 -15.12
C ASP A 6 17.38 4.31 -15.72
N LYS A 7 18.06 3.62 -16.65
CA LYS A 7 17.55 2.41 -17.31
C LYS A 7 18.53 1.24 -17.38
N GLU A 8 19.72 1.36 -16.81
CA GLU A 8 20.70 0.30 -16.89
C GLU A 8 20.40 -0.83 -15.89
N PRO A 9 20.23 -2.08 -16.35
CA PRO A 9 20.01 -3.23 -15.47
C PRO A 9 21.08 -3.40 -14.39
N LEU A 10 22.30 -2.92 -14.66
CA LEU A 10 23.41 -2.95 -13.72
C LEU A 10 23.16 -2.04 -12.50
N VAL A 11 22.59 -0.85 -12.70
CA VAL A 11 22.27 0.08 -11.61
C VAL A 11 21.19 -0.53 -10.72
N GLN A 12 20.19 -1.18 -11.32
CA GLN A 12 19.14 -1.89 -10.59
C GLN A 12 19.68 -3.05 -9.75
N GLU A 13 20.59 -3.85 -10.32
CA GLU A 13 21.24 -4.94 -9.63
C GLU A 13 22.11 -4.45 -8.47
N GLN A 14 22.83 -3.35 -8.65
CA GLN A 14 23.63 -2.73 -7.60
C GLN A 14 22.76 -2.23 -6.43
N ILE A 15 21.64 -1.56 -6.73
CA ILE A 15 20.68 -1.12 -5.70
C ILE A 15 20.15 -2.32 -4.93
N TYR A 16 19.71 -3.36 -5.64
CA TYR A 16 19.20 -4.58 -5.03
C TYR A 16 20.23 -5.24 -4.10
N ASN A 17 21.46 -5.43 -4.58
CA ASN A 17 22.52 -6.08 -3.82
C ASN A 17 22.94 -5.25 -2.61
N ALA A 18 23.02 -3.93 -2.73
CA ALA A 18 23.35 -3.04 -1.64
C ALA A 18 22.28 -3.09 -0.53
N LEU A 19 21.00 -2.99 -0.89
CA LEU A 19 19.89 -3.09 0.08
C LEU A 19 19.87 -4.46 0.77
N CYS A 20 20.08 -5.54 0.03
CA CYS A 20 20.14 -6.88 0.61
C CYS A 20 21.34 -7.05 1.55
N TYR A 21 22.51 -6.50 1.20
CA TYR A 21 23.71 -6.55 2.03
C TYR A 21 23.50 -5.80 3.35
N LEU A 22 22.98 -4.57 3.30
CA LEU A 22 22.70 -3.78 4.51
C LEU A 22 21.62 -4.46 5.37
N GLY A 23 20.59 -5.01 4.75
CA GLY A 23 19.50 -5.70 5.44
C GLY A 23 19.90 -7.03 6.11
N GLN A 24 21.14 -7.52 5.93
CA GLN A 24 21.68 -8.63 6.73
C GLN A 24 22.07 -8.20 8.14
N ALA A 25 22.57 -6.97 8.29
CA ALA A 25 22.98 -6.43 9.58
C ALA A 25 21.81 -5.74 10.29
N GLU A 26 21.04 -4.95 9.54
CA GLU A 26 20.00 -4.05 10.09
C GLU A 26 18.70 -4.18 9.29
N PRO A 27 17.97 -5.31 9.42
CA PRO A 27 16.79 -5.56 8.59
C PRO A 27 15.65 -4.56 8.85
N GLU A 28 15.41 -4.17 10.10
CA GLU A 28 14.31 -3.25 10.45
C GLU A 28 14.54 -1.84 9.93
N GLU A 29 15.75 -1.30 10.12
CA GLU A 29 16.13 0.03 9.65
C GLU A 29 16.09 0.11 8.11
N ILE A 30 16.53 -0.94 7.42
CA ILE A 30 16.45 -1.01 5.96
C ILE A 30 15.01 -1.08 5.47
N LEU A 31 14.14 -1.86 6.13
CA LEU A 31 12.73 -1.92 5.75
C LEU A 31 12.03 -0.58 5.96
N HIS A 32 12.28 0.10 7.08
CA HIS A 32 11.73 1.42 7.35
C HIS A 32 12.24 2.46 6.34
N SER A 33 13.55 2.47 6.08
CA SER A 33 14.16 3.39 5.11
C SER A 33 13.62 3.19 3.70
N CYS A 34 13.41 1.93 3.29
CA CYS A 34 12.82 1.63 1.99
C CYS A 34 11.35 2.08 1.90
N ASP A 35 10.56 1.86 2.95
CA ASP A 35 9.16 2.29 3.01
C ASP A 35 9.06 3.82 2.94
N GLU A 36 9.83 4.52 3.78
CA GLU A 36 9.88 5.99 3.79
C GLU A 36 10.32 6.54 2.42
N TYR A 37 11.36 5.95 1.82
CA TYR A 37 11.82 6.35 0.50
C TYR A 37 10.72 6.18 -0.57
N LEU A 38 10.00 5.05 -0.58
CA LEU A 38 8.91 4.78 -1.51
C LEU A 38 7.72 5.74 -1.34
N ARG A 39 7.47 6.22 -0.11
CA ARG A 39 6.43 7.23 0.18
C ARG A 39 6.82 8.63 -0.26
N GLN A 40 8.07 9.03 -0.04
CA GLN A 40 8.57 10.35 -0.42
C GLN A 40 8.74 10.49 -1.94
N HIS A 41 8.90 9.37 -2.66
CA HIS A 41 9.15 9.35 -4.11
C HIS A 41 7.99 8.72 -4.88
N ASP A 42 6.83 9.38 -4.87
CA ASP A 42 5.61 9.01 -5.60
C ASP A 42 5.82 8.94 -7.13
N LYS A 43 6.73 9.76 -7.67
CA LYS A 43 7.11 9.79 -9.10
C LYS A 43 8.25 8.84 -9.49
N LEU A 44 8.73 7.99 -8.57
CA LEU A 44 9.80 7.04 -8.85
C LEU A 44 9.39 6.09 -9.99
N GLY A 45 10.27 5.91 -10.97
CA GLY A 45 10.03 5.02 -12.11
C GLY A 45 9.67 3.60 -11.66
N TYR A 46 8.68 2.99 -12.34
CA TYR A 46 8.20 1.65 -12.01
C TYR A 46 9.31 0.60 -11.84
N PRO A 47 10.34 0.53 -12.71
CA PRO A 47 11.44 -0.43 -12.53
C PRO A 47 12.19 -0.29 -11.21
N HIS A 48 12.44 0.95 -10.75
CA HIS A 48 13.12 1.20 -9.47
C HIS A 48 12.25 0.84 -8.27
N ARG A 49 10.95 1.15 -8.33
CA ARG A 49 9.99 0.73 -7.29
C ARG A 49 9.97 -0.80 -7.13
N VAL A 50 9.95 -1.53 -8.24
CA VAL A 50 9.98 -3.00 -8.24
C VAL A 50 11.27 -3.55 -7.61
N ILE A 51 12.42 -2.94 -7.89
CA ILE A 51 13.70 -3.37 -7.33
C ILE A 51 13.78 -3.17 -5.82
N ILE A 52 13.31 -2.02 -5.32
CA ILE A 52 13.26 -1.75 -3.88
C ILE A 52 12.33 -2.75 -3.19
N LEU A 53 11.14 -2.98 -3.74
CA LEU A 53 10.18 -3.96 -3.19
C LEU A 53 10.75 -5.39 -3.19
N ARG A 54 11.48 -5.79 -4.24
CA ARG A 54 12.18 -7.09 -4.28
C ARG A 54 13.27 -7.20 -3.24
N ALA A 55 14.05 -6.14 -3.01
CA ALA A 55 15.06 -6.13 -1.96
C ALA A 55 14.41 -6.26 -0.58
N MET A 56 13.35 -5.50 -0.31
CA MET A 56 12.57 -5.59 0.94
C MET A 56 12.02 -7.01 1.15
N GLU A 57 11.47 -7.65 0.10
CA GLU A 57 11.00 -9.05 0.16
C GLU A 57 12.13 -10.00 0.58
N THR A 58 13.31 -9.89 -0.03
CA THR A 58 14.47 -10.72 0.30
C THR A 58 14.95 -10.50 1.72
N VAL A 59 15.03 -9.24 2.17
CA VAL A 59 15.43 -8.89 3.54
C VAL A 59 14.44 -9.48 4.55
N VAL A 60 13.13 -9.38 4.31
CA VAL A 60 12.12 -10.00 5.19
C VAL A 60 12.26 -11.52 5.21
N LYS A 61 12.38 -12.18 4.04
CA LYS A 61 12.49 -13.64 3.97
C LYS A 61 13.71 -14.18 4.71
N ASN A 62 14.85 -13.51 4.58
CA ASN A 62 16.11 -13.95 5.18
C ASN A 62 16.18 -13.67 6.68
N ASN A 63 15.43 -12.68 7.16
CA ASN A 63 15.52 -12.20 8.55
C ASN A 63 14.21 -12.38 9.33
N ILE A 64 13.25 -13.19 8.85
CA ILE A 64 11.93 -13.34 9.48
C ILE A 64 11.99 -13.78 10.95
N SER A 65 13.04 -14.49 11.34
CA SER A 65 13.28 -14.91 12.74
C SER A 65 13.93 -13.83 13.61
N LEU A 66 14.51 -12.80 13.00
CA LEU A 66 15.19 -11.68 13.66
C LEU A 66 14.31 -10.42 13.71
N LEU A 67 13.34 -10.29 12.80
CA LEU A 67 12.35 -9.22 12.83
C LEU A 67 11.50 -9.34 14.09
N ASP A 68 11.41 -8.24 14.83
CA ASP A 68 10.52 -8.20 15.98
C ASP A 68 9.05 -8.27 15.51
N LYS A 69 8.18 -8.69 16.43
CA LYS A 69 6.75 -8.80 16.14
C LYS A 69 6.11 -7.41 15.93
N SER A 70 6.78 -6.33 16.32
CA SER A 70 6.30 -4.94 16.26
C SER A 70 6.41 -4.40 14.84
N THR A 71 7.62 -4.44 14.28
CA THR A 71 8.01 -4.02 12.94
C THR A 71 7.23 -4.78 11.88
N ALA A 72 7.10 -6.11 12.06
CA ALA A 72 6.26 -6.91 11.17
C ALA A 72 4.78 -6.48 11.20
N LYS A 73 4.26 -6.08 12.36
CA LYS A 73 2.88 -5.58 12.48
C LYS A 73 2.71 -4.19 11.89
N GLU A 74 3.69 -3.31 12.05
CA GLU A 74 3.63 -1.94 11.52
C GLU A 74 3.67 -1.92 9.99
N LEU A 75 4.59 -2.67 9.37
CA LEU A 75 4.65 -2.81 7.91
C LEU A 75 3.34 -3.38 7.35
N VAL A 76 2.80 -4.44 7.98
CA VAL A 76 1.51 -5.02 7.58
C VAL A 76 0.38 -4.01 7.75
N ARG A 77 0.37 -3.25 8.86
CA ARG A 77 -0.66 -2.24 9.14
C ARG A 77 -0.66 -1.16 8.05
N ASP A 78 0.50 -0.63 7.71
CA ASP A 78 0.63 0.48 6.78
C ASP A 78 0.28 0.08 5.34
N TRP A 79 0.67 -1.14 4.91
CA TRP A 79 0.25 -1.66 3.61
C TRP A 79 -1.25 -1.92 3.53
N GLN A 80 -1.85 -2.43 4.62
CA GLN A 80 -3.30 -2.63 4.69
C GLN A 80 -4.05 -1.29 4.67
N GLU A 81 -3.51 -0.25 5.30
CA GLU A 81 -4.07 1.10 5.24
C GLU A 81 -4.00 1.69 3.83
N ALA A 82 -2.86 1.55 3.14
CA ALA A 82 -2.73 1.96 1.75
C ALA A 82 -3.70 1.22 0.81
N ALA A 83 -3.86 -0.10 0.98
CA ALA A 83 -4.82 -0.90 0.22
C ALA A 83 -6.27 -0.46 0.49
N SER A 84 -6.61 -0.18 1.75
CA SER A 84 -7.91 0.37 2.16
C SER A 84 -8.19 1.72 1.46
N ALA A 85 -7.22 2.63 1.46
CA ALA A 85 -7.36 3.94 0.80
C ALA A 85 -7.62 3.81 -0.70
N VAL A 86 -6.93 2.90 -1.39
CA VAL A 86 -7.16 2.61 -2.82
C VAL A 86 -8.57 2.08 -3.05
N LEU A 87 -9.05 1.14 -2.23
CA LEU A 87 -10.41 0.62 -2.33
C LEU A 87 -11.45 1.72 -2.13
N VAL A 88 -11.26 2.62 -1.15
CA VAL A 88 -12.15 3.77 -0.93
C VAL A 88 -12.22 4.67 -2.17
N ALA A 89 -11.05 5.04 -2.73
CA ALA A 89 -10.98 5.90 -3.91
C ALA A 89 -11.63 5.27 -5.15
N VAL A 90 -11.38 3.98 -5.41
CA VAL A 90 -12.04 3.24 -6.51
C VAL A 90 -13.55 3.13 -6.25
N GLY A 91 -13.94 2.93 -4.99
CA GLY A 91 -15.33 2.83 -4.56
C GLY A 91 -16.14 4.10 -4.77
N GLN A 92 -15.53 5.28 -4.84
CA GLN A 92 -16.24 6.52 -5.20
C GLN A 92 -16.89 6.46 -6.59
N ARG A 93 -16.34 5.65 -7.50
CA ARG A 93 -16.87 5.49 -8.86
C ARG A 93 -17.54 4.14 -9.09
N PHE A 94 -17.13 3.10 -8.37
CA PHE A 94 -17.61 1.73 -8.56
C PHE A 94 -18.13 1.12 -7.25
N ILE A 95 -18.89 1.90 -6.48
CA ILE A 95 -19.30 1.54 -5.11
C ILE A 95 -19.92 0.15 -5.02
N ASN A 96 -20.85 -0.20 -5.92
CA ASN A 96 -21.53 -1.50 -5.85
C ASN A 96 -20.55 -2.67 -5.97
N LYS A 97 -19.61 -2.61 -6.92
CA LYS A 97 -18.62 -3.68 -7.14
C LYS A 97 -17.61 -3.76 -6.01
N VAL A 98 -17.10 -2.60 -5.57
CA VAL A 98 -16.12 -2.55 -4.47
C VAL A 98 -16.78 -3.01 -3.16
N MET A 99 -18.04 -2.63 -2.93
CA MET A 99 -18.77 -3.00 -1.73
C MET A 99 -19.12 -4.48 -1.69
N GLU A 100 -19.54 -5.06 -2.82
CA GLU A 100 -19.76 -6.50 -2.94
C GLU A 100 -18.50 -7.29 -2.58
N GLU A 101 -17.34 -6.91 -3.14
CA GLU A 101 -16.05 -7.54 -2.85
C GLU A 101 -15.63 -7.39 -1.37
N VAL A 102 -15.80 -6.20 -0.78
CA VAL A 102 -15.50 -5.98 0.65
C VAL A 102 -16.42 -6.81 1.54
N LEU A 103 -17.71 -6.95 1.18
CA LEU A 103 -18.68 -7.75 1.92
C LEU A 103 -18.34 -9.25 1.89
N THR A 104 -17.69 -9.78 0.84
CA THR A 104 -17.23 -11.18 0.82
C THR A 104 -16.25 -11.52 1.95
N LYS A 105 -15.61 -10.51 2.55
CA LYS A 105 -14.66 -10.69 3.65
C LYS A 105 -15.34 -10.83 5.01
N PHE A 106 -16.64 -10.53 5.11
CA PHE A 106 -17.42 -10.75 6.33
C PHE A 106 -17.94 -12.19 6.34
N GLN A 107 -17.38 -13.01 7.24
CA GLN A 107 -17.81 -14.40 7.40
C GLN A 107 -18.71 -14.53 8.64
N PRO A 108 -19.86 -15.23 8.55
CA PRO A 108 -20.74 -15.45 9.69
C PRO A 108 -20.01 -16.12 10.86
N GLY A 109 -20.19 -15.58 12.07
CA GLY A 109 -19.61 -16.14 13.30
C GLY A 109 -18.11 -15.87 13.49
N ILE A 110 -17.47 -15.12 12.59
CA ILE A 110 -16.06 -14.74 12.68
C ILE A 110 -15.97 -13.23 12.82
N LEU A 111 -15.16 -12.75 13.79
CA LEU A 111 -14.89 -11.32 13.92
C LEU A 111 -14.10 -10.83 12.69
N PRO A 112 -14.64 -9.85 11.92
CA PRO A 112 -13.94 -9.35 10.74
C PRO A 112 -12.64 -8.64 11.11
N HIS A 113 -11.67 -8.67 10.20
CA HIS A 113 -10.41 -7.94 10.38
C HIS A 113 -10.67 -6.42 10.50
N TYR A 114 -9.96 -5.73 11.39
CA TYR A 114 -10.12 -4.28 11.63
C TYR A 114 -10.16 -3.47 10.33
N PHE A 115 -9.19 -3.67 9.43
CA PHE A 115 -9.13 -2.94 8.15
C PHE A 115 -10.32 -3.20 7.23
N VAL A 116 -10.97 -4.36 7.29
CA VAL A 116 -12.17 -4.64 6.49
C VAL A 116 -13.32 -3.75 6.97
N VAL A 117 -13.50 -3.65 8.29
CA VAL A 117 -14.53 -2.79 8.91
C VAL A 117 -14.22 -1.31 8.66
N GLN A 118 -12.95 -0.90 8.83
CA GLN A 118 -12.52 0.48 8.59
C GLN A 118 -12.69 0.89 7.12
N THR A 119 -12.30 0.05 6.16
CA THR A 119 -12.49 0.30 4.72
C THR A 119 -13.97 0.42 4.39
N PHE A 120 -14.80 -0.47 4.94
CA PHE A 120 -16.26 -0.44 4.78
C PHE A 120 -16.89 0.87 5.28
N ALA A 121 -16.48 1.31 6.47
CA ALA A 121 -16.92 2.57 7.04
C ALA A 121 -16.50 3.76 6.17
N ASN A 122 -15.23 3.80 5.75
CA ASN A 122 -14.69 4.88 4.91
C ASN A 122 -15.40 4.96 3.55
N LEU A 123 -15.71 3.82 2.92
CA LEU A 123 -16.50 3.73 1.70
C LEU A 123 -17.90 4.33 1.90
N SER A 124 -18.55 4.02 3.01
CA SER A 124 -19.89 4.52 3.35
C SER A 124 -19.89 6.04 3.52
N VAL A 125 -18.91 6.58 4.26
CA VAL A 125 -18.76 8.03 4.49
C VAL A 125 -18.47 8.75 3.17
N SER A 126 -17.46 8.30 2.41
CA SER A 126 -17.04 8.99 1.19
C SER A 126 -18.16 9.07 0.14
N ASN A 127 -18.99 8.03 0.01
CA ASN A 127 -20.10 8.03 -0.95
C ASN A 127 -21.34 8.78 -0.41
N GLY A 128 -21.57 8.77 0.90
CA GLY A 128 -22.64 9.57 1.51
C GLY A 128 -22.38 11.09 1.47
N GLU A 129 -21.12 11.50 1.47
CA GLU A 129 -20.72 12.91 1.25
C GLU A 129 -20.86 13.33 -0.21
N LEU A 130 -20.48 12.47 -1.15
CA LEU A 130 -20.70 12.69 -2.59
C LEU A 130 -22.18 12.83 -2.94
N GLY A 131 -23.05 12.00 -2.36
CA GLY A 131 -24.50 12.10 -2.53
C GLY A 131 -25.05 13.46 -2.06
N ARG A 132 -24.65 13.90 -0.87
CA ARG A 132 -25.05 15.22 -0.33
C ARG A 132 -24.49 16.39 -1.15
N ALA A 133 -23.27 16.27 -1.68
CA ALA A 133 -22.68 17.27 -2.56
C ALA A 133 -23.42 17.37 -3.90
N ALA A 134 -23.88 16.24 -4.46
CA ALA A 134 -24.69 16.20 -5.68
C ALA A 134 -26.10 16.79 -5.48
N GLU A 135 -26.72 16.54 -4.33
CA GLU A 135 -28.02 17.15 -3.97
C GLU A 135 -27.91 18.67 -3.76
N ALA A 136 -26.82 19.14 -3.13
CA ALA A 136 -26.56 20.55 -2.91
C ALA A 136 -26.24 21.34 -4.20
N SER A 137 -25.86 20.66 -5.29
CA SER A 137 -25.49 21.29 -6.57
C SER A 137 -26.62 21.34 -7.62
N GLY A 138 -27.86 21.05 -7.24
CA GLY A 138 -29.04 21.50 -7.99
C GLY A 138 -29.53 20.60 -9.12
N GLY A 139 -29.51 19.28 -8.92
CA GLY A 139 -30.25 18.35 -9.78
C GLY A 139 -31.76 18.49 -9.57
N LEU A 140 -32.43 19.31 -10.37
CA LEU A 140 -33.89 19.26 -10.54
C LEU A 140 -34.30 17.87 -11.04
N GLY A 141 -35.09 17.16 -10.25
CA GLY A 141 -35.69 15.89 -10.63
C GLY A 141 -36.85 15.50 -9.71
N TRP A 142 -38.04 16.01 -10.02
CA TRP A 142 -39.28 15.22 -10.02
C TRP A 142 -39.77 15.19 -11.47
#